data_AF-A0A524CYW3-F1
#
_entry.id   AF-A0A524CYW3-F1
#
_cell.length_a   1.000
_cell.length_b   1.000
_cell.length_c   1.000
_cell.angle_alpha   90.00
_cell.angle_beta   90.00
_cell.angle_gamma   90.00
#
_symmetry.space_group_name_H-M   'P 1'
#
loop_
_entity.id
_entity.type
_entity.pdbx_description
1 polymer ?
#
loop_
_entity_poly.entity_id
_entity_poly.type
_entity_poly.pdbx_seq_one_letter_code
_entity_poly.pdbx_strand_id
1 'polypeptide(L)'
;MSENKEQRVSTFEKIHEFRQICHDLLWKWGNTLRSFINKIRKRFWDFITDFKVVKIAGLLVIPGYLGLVFIGVIVAYLCGGTAQNPGEYFIWTNWISDLGGRAFTPAPYLYDIACILAGILTIPFTFYMEKLFAPLPNEPWSDNKYSRLRYRISSYALLASIIGNLGYIGVGIFSEDRSPELFGLIGAHGFMSSLAFGGFTFGAFFTGWLIVIYDVKVPKTIGFYGIFGPLITIILFGVYSNPLWEWLLLFSILLWIIPIALVIIRKEELQV
;
A
#
# COMPACT_ATOMS: atom_id res chain seq x y z
N MET A 1 -8.75 -64.72 -35.46
CA MET A 1 -9.53 -63.99 -34.44
C MET A 1 -8.72 -63.69 -33.16
N SER A 2 -7.65 -64.46 -32.84
CA SER A 2 -6.74 -64.19 -31.71
C SER A 2 -5.83 -62.97 -31.91
N GLU A 3 -5.33 -62.76 -33.13
CA GLU A 3 -4.38 -61.68 -33.48
C GLU A 3 -4.93 -60.26 -33.18
N ASN A 4 -6.24 -60.06 -33.35
CA ASN A 4 -6.90 -58.77 -33.03
C ASN A 4 -6.99 -58.51 -31.52
N LYS A 5 -6.95 -59.55 -30.66
CA LYS A 5 -6.95 -59.36 -29.20
C LYS A 5 -5.59 -58.90 -28.70
N GLU A 6 -4.50 -59.52 -29.16
CA GLU A 6 -3.13 -59.12 -28.77
C GLU A 6 -2.80 -57.69 -29.21
N GLN A 7 -3.19 -57.31 -30.42
CA GLN A 7 -3.00 -55.94 -30.91
C GLN A 7 -3.78 -54.90 -30.08
N ARG A 8 -4.99 -55.25 -29.62
CA ARG A 8 -5.78 -54.37 -28.72
C ARG A 8 -5.16 -54.23 -27.35
N VAL A 9 -4.67 -55.32 -26.76
CA VAL A 9 -4.00 -55.29 -25.44
C VAL A 9 -2.73 -54.45 -25.50
N SER A 10 -1.88 -54.64 -26.53
CA SER A 10 -0.67 -53.83 -26.71
C SER A 10 -0.96 -52.34 -26.91
N THR A 11 -2.03 -52.01 -27.64
CA THR A 11 -2.45 -50.61 -27.83
C THR A 11 -2.92 -50.00 -26.50
N PHE A 12 -3.66 -50.75 -25.69
CA PHE A 12 -4.13 -50.29 -24.38
C PHE A 12 -2.98 -50.07 -23.39
N GLU A 13 -2.00 -50.97 -23.35
CA GLU A 13 -0.80 -50.83 -22.52
C GLU A 13 0.01 -49.58 -22.89
N LYS A 14 0.22 -49.33 -24.19
CA LYS A 14 0.92 -48.11 -24.66
C LYS A 14 0.17 -46.83 -24.29
N ILE A 15 -1.16 -46.82 -24.36
CA ILE A 15 -1.98 -45.66 -23.95
C ILE A 15 -1.85 -45.44 -22.44
N HIS A 16 -1.89 -46.49 -21.64
CA HIS A 16 -1.72 -46.39 -20.18
C HIS A 16 -0.33 -45.88 -19.80
N GLU A 17 0.72 -46.41 -20.42
CA GLU A 17 2.11 -45.97 -20.24
C GLU A 17 2.27 -44.49 -20.63
N PHE A 18 1.77 -44.09 -21.80
CA PHE A 18 1.79 -42.69 -22.25
C PHE A 18 1.07 -41.76 -21.26
N ARG A 19 -0.10 -42.17 -20.75
CA ARG A 19 -0.84 -41.40 -19.75
C ARG A 19 -0.05 -41.22 -18.45
N GLN A 20 0.63 -42.28 -17.99
CA GLN A 20 1.47 -42.23 -16.80
C GLN A 20 2.66 -41.29 -17.00
N ILE A 21 3.34 -41.36 -18.14
CA ILE A 21 4.44 -40.45 -18.51
C ILE A 21 3.96 -39.00 -18.53
N CYS A 22 2.81 -38.72 -19.15
CA CYS A 22 2.24 -37.37 -19.16
C CYS A 22 1.92 -36.86 -17.75
N HIS A 23 1.33 -37.70 -16.90
CA HIS A 23 1.04 -37.34 -15.50
C HIS A 23 2.32 -37.01 -14.72
N ASP A 24 3.36 -37.83 -14.84
CA ASP A 24 4.62 -37.64 -14.12
C ASP A 24 5.38 -36.40 -14.61
N LEU A 25 5.34 -36.13 -15.93
CA LEU A 25 5.89 -34.90 -16.51
C LEU A 25 5.15 -33.65 -16.01
N LEU A 26 3.81 -33.66 -16.02
CA LEU A 26 2.99 -32.55 -15.52
C LEU A 26 3.22 -32.32 -14.02
N TRP A 27 3.30 -33.39 -13.23
CA TRP A 27 3.59 -33.31 -11.80
C TRP A 27 4.98 -32.74 -11.53
N LYS A 28 6.01 -33.21 -12.25
CA LYS A 28 7.39 -32.70 -12.13
C LYS A 28 7.51 -31.24 -12.55
N TRP A 29 6.86 -30.86 -13.65
CA TRP A 29 6.77 -29.46 -14.10
C TRP A 29 6.06 -28.58 -13.07
N GLY A 30 4.91 -29.04 -12.55
CA GLY A 30 4.15 -28.33 -11.51
C GLY A 30 4.99 -28.10 -10.25
N ASN A 31 5.71 -29.12 -9.78
CA ASN A 31 6.60 -28.99 -8.61
C ASN A 31 7.80 -28.06 -8.86
N THR A 32 8.36 -28.09 -10.07
CA THR A 32 9.46 -27.19 -10.46
C THR A 32 8.99 -25.74 -10.51
N LEU A 33 7.84 -25.48 -11.14
CA LEU A 33 7.23 -24.15 -11.20
C LEU A 33 6.87 -23.64 -9.81
N ARG A 34 6.28 -24.49 -8.96
CA ARG A 34 5.94 -24.13 -7.57
C ARG A 34 7.19 -23.79 -6.76
N SER A 35 8.28 -24.54 -6.89
CA SER A 35 9.53 -24.25 -6.18
C SER A 35 10.17 -22.95 -6.67
N PHE A 36 10.12 -22.67 -7.97
CA PHE A 36 10.58 -21.41 -8.56
C PHE A 36 9.78 -20.20 -8.04
N ILE A 37 8.45 -20.26 -8.08
CA ILE A 37 7.57 -19.21 -7.55
C ILE A 37 7.82 -18.98 -6.07
N ASN A 38 7.94 -20.04 -5.28
CA ASN A 38 8.24 -19.93 -3.84
C ASN A 38 9.59 -19.26 -3.57
N LYS A 39 10.62 -19.56 -4.39
CA LYS A 39 11.95 -18.93 -4.28
C LYS A 39 11.91 -17.44 -4.60
N ILE A 40 11.16 -17.04 -5.64
CA ILE A 40 10.96 -15.62 -5.98
C ILE A 40 10.20 -14.91 -4.86
N ARG A 41 9.07 -15.47 -4.43
CA ARG A 41 8.25 -14.89 -3.36
C ARG A 41 9.05 -14.72 -2.07
N LYS A 42 9.84 -15.71 -1.69
CA LYS A 42 10.72 -15.64 -0.52
C LYS A 42 11.74 -14.50 -0.67
N ARG A 43 12.46 -14.43 -1.80
CA ARG A 43 13.43 -13.35 -2.05
C ARG A 43 12.79 -11.97 -2.01
N PHE A 44 11.61 -11.82 -2.62
CA PHE A 44 10.87 -10.56 -2.60
C PHE A 44 10.45 -10.19 -1.17
N TRP A 45 9.90 -11.13 -0.41
CA TRP A 45 9.52 -10.95 0.99
C TRP A 45 10.73 -10.57 1.86
N ASP A 46 11.84 -11.29 1.72
CA ASP A 46 13.07 -11.04 2.49
C ASP A 46 13.63 -9.65 2.16
N PHE A 47 13.58 -9.23 0.89
CA PHE A 47 14.03 -7.90 0.46
C PHE A 47 13.11 -6.77 0.95
N ILE A 48 11.80 -6.89 0.73
CA ILE A 48 10.83 -5.83 1.04
C ILE A 48 10.64 -5.64 2.55
N THR A 49 10.89 -6.69 3.34
CA THR A 49 10.84 -6.65 4.81
C THR A 49 12.24 -6.54 5.44
N ASP A 50 13.29 -6.29 4.66
CA ASP A 50 14.61 -6.00 5.21
C ASP A 50 14.59 -4.65 5.94
N PHE A 51 15.06 -4.63 7.19
CA PHE A 51 15.01 -3.43 8.01
C PHE A 51 15.82 -2.27 7.43
N LYS A 52 16.93 -2.53 6.73
CA LYS A 52 17.73 -1.46 6.10
C LYS A 52 16.95 -0.82 4.96
N VAL A 53 16.28 -1.63 4.14
CA VAL A 53 15.40 -1.13 3.06
C VAL A 53 14.28 -0.28 3.65
N VAL A 54 13.60 -0.77 4.68
CA VAL A 54 12.50 -0.05 5.36
C VAL A 54 12.96 1.24 5.99
N LYS A 55 14.11 1.22 6.68
CA LYS A 55 14.73 2.40 7.30
C LYS A 55 15.07 3.46 6.27
N ILE A 56 15.72 3.08 5.17
CA ILE A 56 16.05 4.01 4.08
C ILE A 56 14.78 4.56 3.46
N ALA A 57 13.81 3.71 3.11
CA ALA A 57 12.55 4.14 2.49
C ALA A 57 11.77 5.10 3.40
N GLY A 58 11.63 4.78 4.70
CA GLY A 58 10.97 5.62 5.69
C GLY A 58 11.69 6.95 5.95
N LEU A 59 13.03 6.96 5.97
CA LEU A 59 13.82 8.19 6.13
C LEU A 59 13.81 9.06 4.87
N LEU A 60 13.67 8.48 3.68
CA LEU A 60 13.58 9.22 2.43
C LEU A 60 12.17 9.75 2.17
N VAL A 61 11.12 8.98 2.50
CA VAL A 61 9.74 9.38 2.20
C VAL A 61 9.32 10.63 2.95
N ILE A 62 9.69 10.77 4.23
CA ILE A 62 9.29 11.94 5.05
C ILE A 62 9.79 13.25 4.41
N PRO A 63 11.10 13.50 4.23
CA PRO A 63 11.58 14.72 3.61
C PRO A 63 11.27 14.80 2.12
N GLY A 64 11.26 13.68 1.40
CA GLY A 64 10.97 13.65 -0.04
C GLY A 64 9.54 14.07 -0.34
N TYR A 65 8.57 13.44 0.33
CA TYR A 65 7.15 13.76 0.18
C TYR A 65 6.82 15.14 0.73
N LEU A 66 7.13 15.41 2.01
CA LEU A 66 6.79 16.70 2.62
C LEU A 66 7.50 17.86 1.94
N GLY A 67 8.77 17.67 1.54
CA GLY A 67 9.53 18.68 0.82
C GLY A 67 8.91 19.02 -0.52
N LEU A 68 8.55 18.01 -1.33
CA LEU A 68 7.92 18.24 -2.63
C LEU A 68 6.53 18.87 -2.51
N VAL A 69 5.69 18.41 -1.57
CA VAL A 69 4.37 19.02 -1.32
C VAL A 69 4.53 20.45 -0.84
N PHE A 70 5.43 20.72 0.10
CA PHE A 70 5.67 22.07 0.62
C PHE A 70 6.17 23.02 -0.46
N ILE A 71 7.15 22.59 -1.28
CA ILE A 71 7.61 23.36 -2.44
C ILE A 71 6.46 23.58 -3.42
N GLY A 72 5.64 22.55 -3.69
CA GLY A 72 4.45 22.64 -4.53
C GLY A 72 3.46 23.71 -4.06
N VAL A 73 3.17 23.76 -2.76
CA VAL A 73 2.32 24.78 -2.14
C VAL A 73 2.94 26.17 -2.26
N ILE A 74 4.25 26.32 -2.02
CA ILE A 74 4.94 27.61 -2.21
C ILE A 74 4.86 28.08 -3.66
N VAL A 75 5.10 27.18 -4.61
CA VAL A 75 5.04 27.48 -6.04
C VAL A 75 3.61 27.86 -6.46
N ALA A 76 2.60 27.13 -5.97
CA ALA A 76 1.20 27.45 -6.21
C ALA A 76 0.81 28.81 -5.60
N TYR A 77 1.28 29.12 -4.40
CA TYR A 77 1.02 30.40 -3.74
C TYR A 77 1.72 31.59 -4.41
N LEU A 78 2.98 31.46 -4.82
CA LEU A 78 3.76 32.59 -5.35
C LEU A 78 3.55 32.80 -6.86
N CYS A 79 3.42 31.71 -7.61
CA CYS A 79 3.44 31.70 -9.07
C CYS A 79 2.20 31.06 -9.69
N GLY A 80 1.38 30.41 -8.88
CA GLY A 80 0.10 29.82 -9.28
C GLY A 80 -1.08 30.65 -8.79
N GLY A 81 -2.22 30.00 -8.58
CA GLY A 81 -3.51 30.63 -8.31
C GLY A 81 -4.55 30.23 -9.35
N THR A 82 -5.82 30.52 -9.11
CA THR A 82 -6.85 30.25 -10.11
C THR A 82 -6.58 31.09 -11.36
N ALA A 83 -7.01 30.64 -12.54
CA ALA A 83 -6.89 31.42 -13.78
C ALA A 83 -7.48 32.85 -13.67
N GLN A 84 -8.34 33.08 -12.67
CA GLN A 84 -8.91 34.39 -12.37
C GLN A 84 -8.08 35.21 -11.38
N ASN A 85 -7.37 34.59 -10.42
CA ASN A 85 -6.57 35.29 -9.41
C ASN A 85 -5.23 34.58 -9.11
N PRO A 86 -4.13 34.98 -9.77
CA PRO A 86 -2.78 34.55 -9.42
C PRO A 86 -2.44 34.98 -7.97
N GLY A 87 -1.85 34.10 -7.18
CA GLY A 87 -1.44 34.37 -5.80
C GLY A 87 -2.43 33.92 -4.71
N GLU A 88 -3.56 33.30 -5.08
CA GLU A 88 -4.63 32.97 -4.14
C GLU A 88 -4.73 31.48 -3.74
N TYR A 89 -3.65 30.72 -3.85
CA TYR A 89 -3.68 29.33 -3.39
C TYR A 89 -3.63 29.25 -1.86
N PHE A 90 -4.75 28.92 -1.22
CA PHE A 90 -4.84 28.70 0.23
C PHE A 90 -5.47 27.34 0.56
N ILE A 91 -5.00 26.71 1.64
CA ILE A 91 -5.47 25.38 2.07
C ILE A 91 -6.98 25.33 2.42
N TRP A 92 -7.60 26.47 2.72
CA TRP A 92 -9.04 26.54 3.01
C TRP A 92 -9.90 26.83 1.78
N THR A 93 -9.31 27.24 0.65
CA THR A 93 -10.01 27.52 -0.61
C THR A 93 -9.68 26.53 -1.72
N ASN A 94 -8.56 25.82 -1.64
CA ASN A 94 -8.04 24.96 -2.70
C ASN A 94 -7.77 23.56 -2.20
N TRP A 95 -8.16 22.58 -3.01
CA TRP A 95 -7.98 21.16 -2.73
C TRP A 95 -6.51 20.79 -2.80
N ILE A 96 -6.10 19.72 -2.13
CA ILE A 96 -4.73 19.21 -2.27
C ILE A 96 -4.52 18.74 -3.72
N SER A 97 -5.54 18.13 -4.33
CA SER A 97 -5.51 17.69 -5.72
C SER A 97 -5.21 18.82 -6.70
N ASP A 98 -5.59 20.06 -6.38
CA ASP A 98 -5.31 21.25 -7.21
C ASP A 98 -3.79 21.43 -7.42
N LEU A 99 -2.93 20.91 -6.53
CA LEU A 99 -1.47 20.90 -6.73
C LEU A 99 -1.04 20.01 -7.91
N GLY A 100 -1.90 19.15 -8.44
CA GLY A 100 -1.69 18.38 -9.66
C GLY A 100 -2.24 19.07 -10.92
N GLY A 101 -2.95 20.17 -10.79
CA GLY A 101 -3.57 20.88 -11.92
C GLY A 101 -2.73 22.07 -12.41
N ARG A 102 -2.51 22.17 -13.74
CA ARG A 102 -1.90 23.36 -14.38
C ARG A 102 -2.73 24.62 -14.19
N ALA A 103 -4.02 24.46 -13.91
CA ALA A 103 -4.93 25.57 -13.61
C ALA A 103 -4.58 26.29 -12.30
N PHE A 104 -3.87 25.64 -11.37
CA PHE A 104 -3.58 26.16 -10.04
C PHE A 104 -2.09 26.26 -9.73
N THR A 105 -1.26 25.40 -10.34
CA THR A 105 0.19 25.43 -10.16
C THR A 105 0.94 25.37 -11.49
N PRO A 106 1.99 26.18 -11.68
CA PRO A 106 2.85 26.09 -12.86
C PRO A 106 3.73 24.83 -12.86
N ALA A 107 3.85 24.12 -11.73
CA ALA A 107 4.69 22.93 -11.59
C ALA A 107 3.93 21.72 -10.98
N PRO A 108 2.85 21.25 -11.63
CA PRO A 108 1.99 20.19 -11.08
C PRO A 108 2.72 18.85 -10.91
N TYR A 109 3.75 18.63 -11.72
CA TYR A 109 4.59 17.43 -11.64
C TYR A 109 5.29 17.27 -10.28
N LEU A 110 5.47 18.35 -9.49
CA LEU A 110 6.04 18.25 -8.15
C LEU A 110 5.15 17.42 -7.22
N TYR A 111 3.83 17.68 -7.25
CA TYR A 111 2.86 16.93 -6.46
C TYR A 111 2.71 15.50 -6.98
N ASP A 112 2.63 15.32 -8.31
CA ASP A 112 2.54 13.99 -8.91
C ASP A 112 3.72 13.09 -8.51
N ILE A 113 4.95 13.62 -8.58
CA ILE A 113 6.16 12.90 -8.18
C ILE A 113 6.14 12.64 -6.67
N ALA A 114 5.67 13.59 -5.86
CA ALA A 114 5.53 13.38 -4.42
C ALA A 114 4.60 12.19 -4.12
N CYS A 115 3.45 12.09 -4.78
CA CYS A 115 2.50 11.00 -4.60
C CYS A 115 3.07 9.64 -5.03
N ILE A 116 3.71 9.58 -6.20
CA ILE A 116 4.36 8.35 -6.71
C ILE A 116 5.48 7.91 -5.76
N LEU A 117 6.37 8.84 -5.39
CA LEU A 117 7.50 8.56 -4.51
C LEU A 117 7.02 8.09 -3.13
N ALA A 118 6.01 8.76 -2.57
CA ALA A 118 5.42 8.38 -1.30
C ALA A 118 4.82 6.98 -1.37
N GLY A 119 3.93 6.70 -2.32
CA GLY A 119 3.28 5.41 -2.44
C GLY A 119 4.26 4.24 -2.69
N ILE A 120 5.35 4.46 -3.44
CA ILE A 120 6.39 3.45 -3.63
C ILE A 120 7.19 3.22 -2.34
N LEU A 121 7.63 4.29 -1.68
CA LEU A 121 8.51 4.17 -0.50
C LEU A 121 7.77 3.70 0.76
N THR A 122 6.45 3.83 0.84
CA THR A 122 5.64 3.29 1.95
C THR A 122 5.31 1.80 1.81
N ILE A 123 5.51 1.20 0.63
CA ILE A 123 5.27 -0.24 0.41
C ILE A 123 6.17 -1.12 1.29
N PRO A 124 7.51 -0.96 1.33
CA PRO A 124 8.38 -1.72 2.25
C PRO A 124 7.94 -1.60 3.71
N PHE A 125 7.61 -0.38 4.14
CA PHE A 125 7.13 -0.12 5.49
C PHE A 125 5.84 -0.88 5.82
N THR A 126 4.90 -0.94 4.86
CA THR A 126 3.63 -1.68 4.99
C THR A 126 3.85 -3.18 5.21
N PHE A 127 4.69 -3.82 4.40
CA PHE A 127 5.04 -5.24 4.56
C PHE A 127 5.81 -5.50 5.86
N TYR A 128 6.71 -4.59 6.22
CA TYR A 128 7.47 -4.71 7.46
C TYR A 128 6.58 -4.64 8.71
N MET A 129 5.57 -3.76 8.72
CA MET A 129 4.59 -3.70 9.80
C MET A 129 3.82 -5.02 9.93
N GLU A 130 3.42 -5.67 8.84
CA GLU A 130 2.78 -6.99 8.91
C GLU A 130 3.72 -8.03 9.52
N LYS A 131 4.98 -8.09 9.06
CA LYS A 131 6.00 -8.99 9.63
C LYS A 131 6.21 -8.74 11.13
N LEU A 132 6.23 -7.48 11.55
CA LEU A 132 6.43 -7.09 12.94
C LEU A 132 5.23 -7.43 13.82
N PHE A 133 4.02 -7.16 13.34
CA PHE A 133 2.80 -7.32 14.13
C PHE A 133 2.20 -8.71 14.05
N ALA A 134 2.47 -9.52 13.03
CA ALA A 134 1.98 -10.89 12.93
C ALA A 134 3.01 -11.80 12.26
N PRO A 135 4.16 -12.07 12.90
CA PRO A 135 5.19 -12.92 12.32
C PRO A 135 4.66 -14.34 12.11
N LEU A 136 5.13 -15.00 11.05
CA LEU A 136 4.68 -16.33 10.68
C LEU A 136 5.01 -17.35 11.79
N PRO A 137 4.13 -18.32 12.07
CA PRO A 137 4.25 -19.23 13.21
C PRO A 137 5.40 -20.25 13.09
N ASN A 138 6.16 -20.23 12.00
CA ASN A 138 7.30 -21.12 11.76
C ASN A 138 8.66 -20.39 11.90
N GLU A 139 8.67 -19.13 12.34
CA GLU A 139 9.91 -18.44 12.66
C GLU A 139 10.47 -18.98 14.00
N PRO A 140 11.76 -19.35 14.07
CA PRO A 140 12.36 -20.02 15.23
C PRO A 140 12.33 -19.20 16.53
N TRP A 141 11.98 -17.92 16.44
CA TRP A 141 11.93 -16.96 17.57
C TRP A 141 10.50 -16.78 18.13
N SER A 142 9.49 -17.41 17.53
CA SER A 142 8.08 -17.23 17.89
C SER A 142 7.54 -18.42 18.70
N ASP A 143 7.93 -18.53 19.96
CA ASP A 143 7.30 -19.47 20.92
C ASP A 143 5.81 -19.15 21.16
N ASN A 144 5.38 -17.93 20.79
CA ASN A 144 4.01 -17.47 20.93
C ASN A 144 3.13 -17.86 19.74
N LYS A 145 2.17 -18.75 20.00
CA LYS A 145 1.03 -18.97 19.09
C LYS A 145 0.17 -17.71 19.07
N TYR A 146 0.38 -16.82 18.09
CA TYR A 146 -0.50 -15.67 17.90
C TYR A 146 -1.94 -16.08 17.63
N SER A 147 -2.89 -15.29 18.11
CA SER A 147 -4.32 -15.54 17.89
C SER A 147 -4.67 -15.44 16.40
N ARG A 148 -5.66 -16.23 15.94
CA ARG A 148 -6.18 -16.13 14.57
C ARG A 148 -6.69 -14.72 14.24
N LEU A 149 -7.24 -14.03 15.24
CA LEU A 149 -7.73 -12.67 15.10
C LEU A 149 -6.58 -11.69 14.79
N ARG A 150 -5.42 -11.84 15.45
CA ARG A 150 -4.23 -11.00 15.21
C ARG A 150 -3.78 -11.06 13.75
N TYR A 151 -3.69 -12.27 13.18
CA TYR A 151 -3.35 -12.44 11.76
C TYR A 151 -4.38 -11.79 10.84
N ARG A 152 -5.68 -11.96 11.10
CA ARG A 152 -6.74 -11.36 10.26
C ARG A 152 -6.67 -9.83 10.27
N ILE A 153 -6.54 -9.22 11.45
CA ILE A 153 -6.45 -7.76 11.56
C ILE A 153 -5.16 -7.27 10.86
N SER A 154 -4.04 -7.98 11.03
CA SER A 154 -2.78 -7.67 10.33
C SER A 154 -2.89 -7.75 8.81
N SER A 155 -3.55 -8.79 8.28
CA SER A 155 -3.78 -8.92 6.85
C SER A 155 -4.74 -7.86 6.31
N TYR A 156 -5.75 -7.44 7.09
CA TYR A 156 -6.61 -6.30 6.70
C TYR A 156 -5.85 -4.97 6.71
N ALA A 157 -4.98 -4.76 7.71
CA ALA A 157 -4.10 -3.60 7.76
C ALA A 157 -3.15 -3.54 6.56
N LEU A 158 -2.52 -4.67 6.22
CA LEU A 158 -1.68 -4.80 5.03
C LEU A 158 -2.48 -4.49 3.77
N LEU A 159 -3.60 -5.19 3.54
CA LEU A 159 -4.41 -5.03 2.34
C LEU A 159 -4.86 -3.58 2.14
N ALA A 160 -5.42 -2.96 3.18
CA ALA A 160 -5.87 -1.57 3.15
C ALA A 160 -4.71 -0.60 2.84
N SER A 161 -3.55 -0.81 3.49
CA SER A 161 -2.37 0.03 3.27
C SER A 161 -1.79 -0.15 1.86
N ILE A 162 -1.80 -1.37 1.30
CA ILE A 162 -1.39 -1.61 -0.10
C ILE A 162 -2.36 -0.94 -1.08
N ILE A 163 -3.67 -1.01 -0.84
CA ILE A 163 -4.66 -0.25 -1.63
C ILE A 163 -4.36 1.25 -1.53
N GLY A 164 -4.05 1.76 -0.33
CA GLY A 164 -3.65 3.15 -0.11
C GLY A 164 -2.41 3.55 -0.92
N ASN A 165 -1.35 2.75 -0.83
CA ASN A 165 -0.10 2.96 -1.57
C ASN A 165 -0.32 2.97 -3.09
N LEU A 166 -1.08 1.99 -3.62
CA LEU A 166 -1.38 1.90 -5.05
C LEU A 166 -2.29 3.05 -5.50
N GLY A 167 -3.29 3.41 -4.70
CA GLY A 167 -4.12 4.59 -4.93
C GLY A 167 -3.26 5.85 -5.00
N TYR A 168 -2.29 6.02 -4.09
CA TYR A 168 -1.42 7.19 -4.07
C TYR A 168 -0.46 7.28 -5.25
N ILE A 169 0.10 6.13 -5.69
CA ILE A 169 0.82 6.05 -6.96
C ILE A 169 -0.11 6.44 -8.12
N GLY A 170 -1.34 5.93 -8.10
CA GLY A 170 -2.37 6.24 -9.09
C GLY A 170 -2.71 7.73 -9.15
N VAL A 171 -2.80 8.43 -8.02
CA VAL A 171 -3.04 9.89 -7.95
C VAL A 171 -1.98 10.65 -8.74
N GLY A 172 -0.70 10.30 -8.60
CA GLY A 172 0.37 10.98 -9.34
C GLY A 172 0.44 10.60 -10.83
N ILE A 173 0.07 9.37 -11.19
CA ILE A 173 -0.01 8.94 -12.60
C ILE A 173 -1.18 9.65 -13.30
N PHE A 174 -2.38 9.53 -12.71
CA PHE A 174 -3.62 10.14 -13.17
C PHE A 174 -3.79 11.48 -12.48
N SER A 175 -2.85 12.40 -12.75
CA SER A 175 -2.92 13.79 -12.29
C SER A 175 -4.24 14.45 -12.71
N GLU A 176 -4.64 15.53 -12.05
CA GLU A 176 -5.94 16.19 -12.26
C GLU A 176 -6.19 16.50 -13.75
N ASP A 177 -5.21 17.10 -14.42
CA ASP A 177 -5.26 17.42 -15.86
C ASP A 177 -5.19 16.20 -16.79
N ARG A 178 -4.68 15.06 -16.29
CA ARG A 178 -4.42 13.84 -17.06
C ARG A 178 -5.30 12.67 -16.60
N SER A 179 -6.51 13.00 -16.14
CA SER A 179 -7.43 12.01 -15.60
C SER A 179 -8.47 11.61 -16.65
N PRO A 180 -8.35 10.43 -17.30
CA PRO A 180 -9.42 9.93 -18.14
C PRO A 180 -10.66 9.63 -17.28
N GLU A 181 -11.83 9.76 -17.87
CA GLU A 181 -13.07 9.27 -17.24
C GLU A 181 -13.00 7.75 -17.07
N LEU A 182 -13.29 7.28 -15.86
CA LEU A 182 -13.36 5.87 -15.52
C LEU A 182 -14.83 5.48 -15.31
N PHE A 183 -15.26 4.41 -15.98
CA PHE A 183 -16.63 3.90 -15.94
C PHE A 183 -17.71 4.94 -16.29
N GLY A 184 -17.36 6.02 -17.02
CA GLY A 184 -18.28 7.08 -17.43
C GLY A 184 -18.90 7.88 -16.28
N LEU A 185 -18.36 7.78 -15.06
CA LEU A 185 -18.96 8.37 -13.86
C LEU A 185 -17.96 9.11 -12.97
N ILE A 186 -16.70 8.64 -12.90
CA ILE A 186 -15.70 9.19 -11.98
C ILE A 186 -14.37 9.34 -12.73
N GLY A 187 -13.73 10.50 -12.64
CA GLY A 187 -12.38 10.67 -13.18
C GLY A 187 -11.39 9.72 -12.49
N ALA A 188 -10.45 9.15 -13.25
CA ALA A 188 -9.45 8.21 -12.71
C ALA A 188 -8.70 8.79 -11.49
N HIS A 189 -8.44 10.11 -11.49
CA HIS A 189 -7.85 10.82 -10.34
C HIS A 189 -8.70 10.67 -9.07
N GLY A 190 -9.99 10.99 -9.14
CA GLY A 190 -10.91 10.94 -8.01
C GLY A 190 -11.07 9.52 -7.46
N PHE A 191 -11.11 8.51 -8.33
CA PHE A 191 -11.13 7.11 -7.91
C PHE A 191 -9.83 6.72 -7.19
N MET A 192 -8.67 7.06 -7.74
CA MET A 192 -7.36 6.76 -7.12
C MET A 192 -7.16 7.52 -5.81
N SER A 193 -7.62 8.76 -5.71
CA SER A 193 -7.61 9.56 -4.48
C SER A 193 -8.48 8.91 -3.41
N SER A 194 -9.68 8.43 -3.77
CA SER A 194 -10.55 7.67 -2.87
C SER A 194 -9.89 6.40 -2.35
N LEU A 195 -9.20 5.65 -3.22
CA LEU A 195 -8.42 4.47 -2.81
C LEU A 195 -7.25 4.85 -1.90
N ALA A 196 -6.56 5.96 -2.16
CA ALA A 196 -5.44 6.42 -1.36
C ALA A 196 -5.90 6.79 0.06
N PHE A 197 -6.82 7.75 0.18
CA PHE A 197 -7.32 8.23 1.46
C PHE A 197 -8.06 7.14 2.23
N GLY A 198 -8.94 6.38 1.57
CA GLY A 198 -9.65 5.27 2.19
C GLY A 198 -8.69 4.16 2.63
N GLY A 199 -7.78 3.74 1.75
CA GLY A 199 -6.79 2.69 2.03
C GLY A 199 -5.88 3.04 3.20
N PHE A 200 -5.32 4.26 3.23
CA PHE A 200 -4.50 4.70 4.36
C PHE A 200 -5.30 4.87 5.66
N THR A 201 -6.54 5.36 5.58
CA THR A 201 -7.41 5.51 6.76
C THR A 201 -7.75 4.14 7.37
N PHE A 202 -8.15 3.17 6.55
CA PHE A 202 -8.42 1.81 7.04
C PHE A 202 -7.13 1.08 7.45
N GLY A 203 -6.01 1.34 6.78
CA GLY A 203 -4.69 0.86 7.19
C GLY A 203 -4.31 1.34 8.60
N ALA A 204 -4.51 2.63 8.87
CA ALA A 204 -4.33 3.24 10.19
C ALA A 204 -5.28 2.65 11.23
N PHE A 205 -6.55 2.48 10.87
CA PHE A 205 -7.58 1.91 11.75
C PHE A 205 -7.23 0.48 12.21
N PHE A 206 -6.93 -0.44 11.28
CA PHE A 206 -6.60 -1.82 11.62
C PHE A 206 -5.26 -1.93 12.35
N THR A 207 -4.25 -1.16 11.93
CA THR A 207 -2.95 -1.11 12.62
C THR A 207 -3.11 -0.54 14.04
N GLY A 208 -3.95 0.48 14.20
CA GLY A 208 -4.28 1.06 15.49
C GLY A 208 -4.91 0.03 16.44
N TRP A 209 -5.85 -0.77 15.95
CA TRP A 209 -6.41 -1.90 16.71
C TRP A 209 -5.35 -2.94 17.11
N LEU A 210 -4.41 -3.29 16.21
CA LEU A 210 -3.30 -4.19 16.56
C LEU A 210 -2.46 -3.62 17.69
N ILE A 211 -2.09 -2.34 17.59
CA ILE A 211 -1.28 -1.65 18.59
C ILE A 211 -2.01 -1.60 19.93
N VAL A 212 -3.32 -1.30 19.95
CA VAL A 212 -4.10 -1.18 21.19
C VAL A 212 -4.33 -2.54 21.84
N ILE A 213 -4.78 -3.56 21.09
CA ILE A 213 -5.18 -4.86 21.63
C ILE A 213 -3.97 -5.69 22.05
N TYR A 214 -2.90 -5.74 21.24
CA TYR A 214 -1.79 -6.64 21.46
C TYR A 214 -0.59 -5.94 22.09
N ASP A 215 0.21 -6.69 22.84
CA ASP A 215 1.44 -6.18 23.41
C ASP A 215 2.52 -6.07 22.32
N VAL A 216 2.63 -4.87 21.76
CA VAL A 216 3.63 -4.48 20.77
C VAL A 216 4.42 -3.31 21.33
N LYS A 217 5.71 -3.17 21.03
CA LYS A 217 6.56 -2.10 21.62
C LYS A 217 6.31 -0.70 21.03
N VAL A 218 5.14 -0.48 20.43
CA VAL A 218 4.65 0.81 19.90
C VAL A 218 3.72 1.45 20.93
N PRO A 219 3.87 2.74 21.25
CA PRO A 219 3.00 3.43 22.20
C PRO A 219 1.51 3.30 21.86
N LYS A 220 0.69 2.96 22.85
CA LYS A 220 -0.77 2.81 22.71
C LYS A 220 -1.44 4.10 22.24
N THR A 221 -0.88 5.26 22.56
CA THR A 221 -1.37 6.58 22.10
C THR A 221 -1.35 6.72 20.58
N ILE A 222 -0.31 6.21 19.91
CA ILE A 222 -0.25 6.15 18.43
C ILE A 222 -1.34 5.21 17.89
N GLY A 223 -1.57 4.09 18.58
CA GLY A 223 -2.63 3.15 18.24
C GLY A 223 -4.03 3.78 18.33
N PHE A 224 -4.35 4.43 19.46
CA PHE A 224 -5.62 5.15 19.63
C PHE A 224 -5.81 6.24 18.59
N TYR A 225 -4.76 7.02 18.30
CA TYR A 225 -4.84 8.04 17.25
C TYR A 225 -5.06 7.41 15.86
N GLY A 226 -4.43 6.27 15.55
CA GLY A 226 -4.67 5.55 14.30
C GLY A 226 -6.10 5.05 14.13
N ILE A 227 -6.78 4.70 15.22
CA ILE A 227 -8.19 4.29 15.19
C ILE A 227 -9.11 5.50 14.94
N PHE A 228 -8.92 6.59 15.69
CA PHE A 228 -9.89 7.68 15.71
C PHE A 228 -9.54 8.86 14.80
N GLY A 229 -8.27 9.24 14.67
CA GLY A 229 -7.84 10.45 13.96
C GLY A 229 -8.27 10.46 12.50
N PRO A 230 -7.67 9.62 11.63
CA PRO A 230 -8.05 9.51 10.22
C PRO A 230 -9.52 9.13 9.98
N LEU A 231 -10.12 8.32 10.86
CA LEU A 231 -11.51 7.90 10.72
C LEU A 231 -12.49 9.06 10.97
N ILE A 232 -12.24 9.89 11.97
CA ILE A 232 -13.08 11.07 12.22
C ILE A 232 -12.94 12.06 11.07
N THR A 233 -11.73 12.33 10.60
CA THR A 233 -11.51 13.29 9.51
C THR A 233 -12.11 12.83 8.18
N ILE A 234 -12.05 11.53 7.82
CA ILE A 234 -12.68 11.04 6.58
C ILE A 234 -14.22 11.11 6.65
N ILE A 235 -14.81 10.89 7.83
CA ILE A 235 -16.27 11.06 8.03
C ILE A 235 -16.65 12.53 7.86
N LEU A 236 -15.92 13.45 8.50
CA LEU A 236 -16.17 14.89 8.38
C LEU A 236 -15.95 15.38 6.95
N PHE A 237 -14.92 14.87 6.27
CA PHE A 237 -14.70 15.11 4.85
C PHE A 237 -15.90 14.68 3.99
N GLY A 238 -16.43 13.47 4.21
CA GLY A 238 -17.61 13.00 3.49
C GLY A 238 -18.89 13.81 3.76
N VAL A 239 -19.01 14.42 4.94
CA VAL A 239 -20.17 15.25 5.31
C VAL A 239 -20.06 16.67 4.74
N TYR A 240 -18.90 17.30 4.85
CA TYR A 240 -18.73 18.71 4.49
C TYR A 240 -18.19 18.94 3.08
N SER A 241 -17.42 17.98 2.54
CA SER A 241 -16.87 17.98 1.18
C SER A 241 -16.31 19.34 0.77
N ASN A 242 -15.36 19.87 1.53
CA ASN A 242 -14.68 21.13 1.23
C ASN A 242 -13.15 20.98 1.32
N PRO A 243 -12.38 21.92 0.74
CA PRO A 243 -10.92 21.84 0.67
C PRO A 243 -10.23 21.66 2.02
N LEU A 244 -10.67 22.43 3.03
CA LEU A 244 -10.07 22.37 4.37
C LEU A 244 -10.13 20.95 4.96
N TRP A 245 -11.25 20.25 4.78
CA TRP A 245 -11.39 18.89 5.31
C TRP A 245 -10.54 17.87 4.57
N GLU A 246 -10.24 18.07 3.28
CA GLU A 246 -9.29 17.23 2.55
C GLU A 246 -7.88 17.39 3.14
N TRP A 247 -7.45 18.64 3.37
CA TRP A 247 -6.16 18.95 4.01
C TRP A 247 -6.06 18.35 5.41
N LEU A 248 -7.11 18.49 6.22
CA LEU A 248 -7.15 17.89 7.54
C LEU A 248 -7.13 16.36 7.50
N LEU A 249 -7.75 15.73 6.50
CA LEU A 249 -7.65 14.30 6.27
C LEU A 249 -6.20 13.89 5.97
N LEU A 250 -5.53 14.57 5.04
CA LEU A 250 -4.10 14.32 4.76
C LEU A 250 -3.25 14.48 6.03
N PHE A 251 -3.38 15.60 6.74
CA PHE A 251 -2.61 15.84 7.96
C PHE A 251 -2.89 14.80 9.04
N SER A 252 -4.12 14.34 9.19
CA SER A 252 -4.46 13.29 10.16
C SER A 252 -3.78 11.95 9.84
N ILE A 253 -3.67 11.59 8.56
CA ILE A 253 -2.92 10.41 8.12
C ILE A 253 -1.42 10.61 8.38
N LEU A 254 -0.87 11.78 8.06
CA LEU A 254 0.54 12.10 8.28
C LEU A 254 0.93 12.10 9.76
N LEU A 255 0.08 12.69 10.62
CA LEU A 255 0.25 12.70 12.08
C LEU A 255 0.19 11.30 12.69
N TRP A 256 -0.36 10.31 11.99
CA TRP A 256 -0.29 8.91 12.41
C TRP A 256 0.92 8.19 11.82
N ILE A 257 1.10 8.24 10.49
CA ILE A 257 2.10 7.43 9.77
C ILE A 257 3.54 7.88 10.07
N ILE A 258 3.79 9.18 10.29
CA ILE A 258 5.13 9.69 10.60
C ILE A 258 5.57 9.22 11.98
N PRO A 259 4.80 9.42 13.08
CA PRO A 259 5.19 8.91 14.40
C PRO A 259 5.39 7.40 14.45
N ILE A 260 4.50 6.60 13.83
CA ILE A 260 4.67 5.14 13.80
C ILE A 260 5.95 4.74 13.04
N ALA A 261 6.24 5.38 11.90
CA ALA A 261 7.48 5.13 11.15
C ALA A 261 8.71 5.48 11.98
N LEU A 262 8.72 6.63 12.66
CA LEU A 262 9.85 7.04 13.51
C LEU A 262 10.06 6.10 14.70
N VAL A 263 8.98 5.62 15.34
CA VAL A 263 9.08 4.64 16.44
C VAL A 263 9.66 3.32 15.95
N ILE A 264 9.18 2.81 14.82
CA ILE A 264 9.64 1.54 14.25
C ILE A 264 11.10 1.62 13.80
N ILE A 265 11.51 2.71 13.14
CA ILE A 265 12.86 2.87 12.60
C ILE A 265 13.92 3.12 13.70
N ARG A 266 13.54 3.73 14.83
CA ARG A 266 14.48 4.04 15.93
C ARG A 266 14.73 2.88 16.88
N LYS A 267 13.77 1.98 17.04
CA LYS A 267 13.85 0.91 18.03
C LYS A 267 14.50 -0.32 17.43
N GLU A 268 15.81 -0.45 17.60
CA GLU A 268 16.55 -1.66 17.23
C GLU A 268 16.02 -2.90 17.96
N GLU A 269 15.48 -2.73 19.16
CA GLU A 269 14.77 -3.77 19.92
C GLU A 269 13.47 -4.28 19.28
N LEU A 270 12.94 -3.60 18.25
CA LEU A 270 11.85 -4.10 17.40
C LEU A 270 12.38 -4.92 16.20
N GLN A 271 13.70 -5.05 16.06
CA GLN A 271 14.30 -5.97 15.10
C GLN A 271 14.02 -7.39 15.59
N VAL A 272 13.09 -8.06 14.89
CA VAL A 272 12.87 -9.50 14.98
C VAL A 272 14.03 -10.21 14.31
#